data_AF-A0A946F9P2-F1
#
_entry.id   AF-A0A946F9P2-F1
#
_cell.length_a   1.000
_cell.length_b   1.000
_cell.length_c   1.000
_cell.angle_alpha   90.00
_cell.angle_beta   90.00
_cell.angle_gamma   90.00
#
_symmetry.space_group_name_H-M   'P 1'
#
loop_
_entity.id
_entity.type
_entity.pdbx_description
1 polymer ?
#
loop_
_entity_poly.entity_id
_entity_poly.type
_entity_poly.pdbx_seq_one_letter_code
_entity_poly.pdbx_strand_id
1 'polypeptide(L)'
;MFTTHPVTECSEQQLCEAMIDAFSDYQLPLNLTLRSFQFMMVQRGLDLNASRVAVVDGSVAAIWLVAVRERNAYLISSGTRPRFRSKGLG
;
A
#
# COMPACT_ATOMS: atom_id res chain seq x y z
N MET A 1 18.18 -2.27 -4.94
CA MET A 1 17.27 -2.67 -6.04
C MET A 1 15.95 -3.05 -5.41
N PHE A 2 14.82 -2.75 -6.04
CA PHE A 2 13.51 -3.20 -5.55
C PHE A 2 12.91 -4.18 -6.55
N THR A 3 12.02 -5.03 -6.06
CA THR A 3 11.18 -5.92 -6.88
C THR A 3 9.72 -5.60 -6.62
N THR A 4 8.88 -5.74 -7.64
CA THR A 4 7.44 -5.54 -7.51
C THR A 4 6.74 -6.87 -7.36
N HIS A 5 5.82 -6.96 -6.40
CA HIS A 5 5.05 -8.17 -6.10
C HIS A 5 3.55 -7.85 -6.10
N PRO A 6 2.68 -8.81 -6.45
CA PRO A 6 1.25 -8.68 -6.17
C PRO A 6 1.02 -8.60 -4.67
N VAL A 7 0.00 -7.85 -4.23
CA VAL A 7 -0.30 -7.72 -2.79
C VAL A 7 -0.73 -9.04 -2.15
N THR A 8 -1.14 -10.04 -2.94
CA THR A 8 -1.45 -11.40 -2.48
C THR A 8 -0.26 -12.14 -1.87
N GLU A 9 0.97 -11.70 -2.14
CA GLU A 9 2.19 -12.22 -1.51
C GLU A 9 2.53 -11.54 -0.16
N CYS A 10 1.72 -10.55 0.25
CA CYS A 10 1.87 -9.85 1.52
C CYS A 10 0.67 -10.14 2.42
N SER A 11 0.93 -10.20 3.73
CA SER A 11 -0.17 -10.20 4.69
C SER A 11 -0.83 -8.82 4.78
N GLU A 12 -2.11 -8.78 5.15
CA GLU A 12 -2.83 -7.52 5.38
C GLU A 12 -2.15 -6.65 6.45
N GLN A 13 -1.50 -7.27 7.44
CA GLN A 13 -0.71 -6.58 8.46
C GLN A 13 0.47 -5.83 7.83
N GLN A 14 1.23 -6.47 6.94
CA GLN A 14 2.35 -5.82 6.25
C GLN A 14 1.89 -4.66 5.37
N LEU A 15 0.73 -4.79 4.72
CA LEU A 15 0.13 -3.71 3.91
C LEU A 15 -0.33 -2.54 4.78
N CYS A 16 -0.96 -2.82 5.92
CA CYS A 16 -1.40 -1.82 6.90
C CYS A 16 -0.21 -1.03 7.47
N GLU A 17 0.83 -1.73 7.92
CA GLU A 17 2.07 -1.12 8.43
C GLU A 17 2.77 -0.27 7.38
N ALA A 18 2.90 -0.79 6.14
CA ALA A 18 3.49 -0.02 5.05
C ALA A 18 2.68 1.24 4.71
N MET A 19 1.35 1.17 4.77
CA MET A 19 0.47 2.32 4.56
C MET A 19 0.67 3.36 5.66
N ILE A 20 0.65 2.97 6.93
CA ILE A 20 0.87 3.87 8.08
C ILE A 20 2.24 4.55 7.96
N ASP A 21 3.30 3.76 7.74
CA ASP A 21 4.67 4.26 7.61
C ASP A 21 4.85 5.19 6.41
N ALA A 22 4.14 4.95 5.30
CA ALA A 22 4.24 5.79 4.10
C ALA A 22 3.77 7.23 4.34
N PHE A 23 2.88 7.44 5.31
CA PHE A 23 2.31 8.73 5.69
C PHE A 23 2.75 9.19 7.08
N SER A 24 3.78 8.59 7.68
CA SER A 24 4.20 8.86 9.06
C SER A 24 4.79 10.25 9.28
N ASP A 25 5.29 10.87 8.22
CA ASP A 25 5.93 12.19 8.24
C ASP A 25 5.00 13.33 7.78
N TYR A 26 3.70 13.04 7.63
CA TYR A 26 2.71 14.06 7.32
C TYR A 26 2.36 14.85 8.58
N GLN A 27 1.97 16.11 8.39
CA GLN A 27 1.55 17.01 9.49
C GLN A 27 0.43 16.38 10.37
N LEU A 28 -0.45 15.61 9.74
CA LEU A 28 -1.41 14.73 10.40
C LEU A 28 -1.12 13.30 9.92
N PRO A 29 -0.33 12.52 10.69
CA PRO A 29 0.06 11.19 10.27
C PRO A 29 -1.13 10.25 10.25
N LEU A 30 -1.12 9.33 9.28
CA LEU A 30 -2.14 8.30 9.21
C LEU A 30 -2.01 7.36 10.40
N ASN A 31 -3.09 7.19 11.15
CA ASN A 31 -3.15 6.21 12.24
C ASN A 31 -4.35 5.29 12.02
N LEU A 32 -4.07 4.01 11.77
CA LEU A 32 -5.07 3.00 11.48
C LEU A 32 -4.79 1.75 12.32
N THR A 33 -5.86 1.12 12.81
CA THR A 33 -5.77 -0.27 13.26
C THR A 33 -5.86 -1.21 12.05
N LEU A 34 -5.36 -2.45 12.18
CA LEU A 34 -5.55 -3.48 11.15
C LEU A 34 -7.04 -3.63 10.78
N ARG A 35 -7.92 -3.64 11.78
CA ARG A 35 -9.38 -3.75 11.57
C ARG A 35 -9.93 -2.59 10.75
N SER A 36 -9.51 -1.35 11.05
CA SER A 36 -9.92 -0.16 10.29
C SER A 36 -9.37 -0.18 8.86
N PHE A 37 -8.13 -0.66 8.68
CA PHE A 37 -7.54 -0.86 7.36
C PHE A 37 -8.34 -1.89 6.54
N GLN A 38 -8.62 -3.07 7.09
CA GLN A 38 -9.41 -4.11 6.43
C GLN A 38 -10.79 -3.58 6.03
N PHE A 39 -11.49 -2.93 6.96
CA PHE A 39 -12.79 -2.33 6.69
C PHE A 39 -12.73 -1.29 5.56
N MET A 40 -11.72 -0.42 5.59
CA MET A 40 -11.49 0.59 4.54
C MET A 40 -11.19 -0.05 3.18
N MET A 41 -10.39 -1.12 3.12
CA MET A 41 -10.07 -1.83 1.88
C MET A 41 -11.30 -2.51 1.27
N VAL A 42 -12.14 -3.15 2.10
CA VAL A 42 -13.41 -3.74 1.67
C VAL A 42 -14.35 -2.65 1.14
N GLN A 43 -14.53 -1.56 1.90
CA GLN A 43 -15.43 -0.46 1.51
C GLN A 43 -14.98 0.20 0.19
N ARG A 44 -13.67 0.28 -0.04
CA ARG A 44 -13.10 0.86 -1.26
C ARG A 44 -12.99 -0.14 -2.41
N GLY A 45 -13.26 -1.42 -2.19
CA GLY A 45 -13.24 -2.44 -3.24
C GLY A 45 -11.82 -2.76 -3.73
N LEU A 46 -10.87 -2.91 -2.80
CA LEU A 46 -9.50 -3.31 -3.12
C LEU A 46 -9.47 -4.54 -4.04
N ASP A 47 -8.79 -4.41 -5.16
CA ASP A 47 -8.48 -5.52 -6.06
C ASP A 47 -7.06 -6.03 -5.76
N LEU A 48 -6.98 -7.23 -5.18
CA LEU A 48 -5.71 -7.84 -4.79
C LEU A 48 -4.82 -8.22 -5.99
N ASN A 49 -5.41 -8.52 -7.14
CA ASN A 49 -4.67 -8.96 -8.33
C ASN A 49 -4.12 -7.78 -9.13
N ALA A 50 -4.81 -6.64 -9.09
CA ALA A 50 -4.37 -5.41 -9.72
C ALA A 50 -3.43 -4.58 -8.83
N SER A 51 -3.51 -4.74 -7.50
CA SER A 51 -2.68 -4.01 -6.55
C SER A 51 -1.26 -4.56 -6.46
N ARG A 52 -0.29 -3.69 -6.16
CA ARG A 52 1.14 -4.02 -6.13
C ARG A 52 1.82 -3.46 -4.89
N VAL A 53 2.92 -4.10 -4.51
CA VAL A 53 3.92 -3.56 -3.58
C VAL A 53 5.28 -3.53 -4.24
N ALA A 54 6.15 -2.64 -3.76
CA ALA A 54 7.58 -2.76 -3.97
C ALA A 54 8.23 -3.31 -2.71
N VAL A 55 9.14 -4.27 -2.87
CA VAL A 55 9.90 -4.91 -1.80
C VAL A 55 11.38 -4.56 -1.94
N VAL A 56 11.99 -4.16 -0.82
CA VAL A 56 13.44 -3.90 -0.68
C VAL A 56 13.91 -4.67 0.55
N ASP A 57 14.89 -5.55 0.36
CA ASP A 57 15.48 -6.37 1.45
C ASP A 57 14.41 -7.10 2.28
N GLY A 58 13.43 -7.70 1.62
CA GLY A 58 12.32 -8.44 2.24
C GLY A 58 11.25 -7.56 2.94
N SER A 59 11.40 -6.23 2.91
CA SER A 59 10.44 -5.29 3.50
C SER A 59 9.61 -4.61 2.43
N VAL A 60 8.30 -4.47 2.66
CA VAL A 60 7.44 -3.60 1.84
C VAL A 60 7.94 -2.16 1.97
N ALA A 61 8.35 -1.60 0.84
CA ALA A 61 8.92 -0.26 0.71
C ALA A 61 7.90 0.77 0.21
N ALA A 62 7.01 0.34 -0.70
CA ALA A 62 5.94 1.14 -1.26
C ALA A 62 4.70 0.29 -1.57
N ILE A 63 3.54 0.93 -1.60
CA ILE A 63 2.25 0.32 -1.94
C ILE A 63 1.57 1.06 -3.10
N TRP A 64 0.85 0.32 -3.93
CA TRP A 64 -0.13 0.82 -4.90
C TRP A 64 -1.39 -0.02 -4.80
N LEU A 65 -2.32 0.44 -3.97
CA LEU A 65 -3.59 -0.21 -3.70
C LEU A 65 -4.64 0.39 -4.64
N VAL A 66 -5.27 -0.45 -5.45
CA VAL A 66 -6.23 -0.03 -6.47
C VAL A 66 -7.54 -0.79 -6.32
N ALA A 67 -8.62 -0.16 -6.75
CA ALA A 67 -9.89 -0.83 -6.99
C ALA A 67 -10.13 -0.90 -8.49
N VAL A 68 -10.72 -2.00 -8.95
CA VAL A 68 -11.14 -2.19 -10.33
C VAL A 68 -12.64 -2.48 -10.34
N ARG A 69 -13.38 -1.76 -11.18
CA ARG A 69 -14.80 -1.98 -11.42
C ARG A 69 -15.08 -1.91 -12.91
N GLU A 70 -15.35 -3.07 -13.49
CA GLU A 70 -15.54 -3.25 -14.94
C GLU A 70 -14.35 -2.70 -15.74
N ARG A 71 -14.54 -1.59 -16.46
CA ARG A 71 -13.51 -0.95 -17.30
C ARG A 71 -12.82 0.23 -16.61
N ASN A 72 -13.17 0.51 -15.34
CA ASN A 72 -12.63 1.63 -14.59
C ASN A 72 -11.72 1.11 -13.47
N ALA A 73 -10.64 1.84 -13.20
CA ALA A 73 -9.80 1.62 -12.04
C ALA A 73 -9.53 2.95 -11.35
N TYR A 74 -9.41 2.93 -10.03
CA TYR A 74 -8.96 4.09 -9.28
C TYR A 74 -7.98 3.69 -8.18
N LEU A 75 -7.11 4.64 -7.86
CA LEU A 75 -6.11 4.48 -6.81
C LEU A 75 -6.75 4.69 -5.43
N ILE A 76 -6.77 3.66 -4.61
CA ILE A 76 -7.21 3.74 -3.21
C ILE A 76 -6.15 4.47 -2.37
N SER A 77 -4.89 4.07 -2.54
CA SER A 77 -3.75 4.67 -1.88
C SER A 77 -2.46 4.27 -2.59
N SER A 78 -1.55 5.23 -2.75
CA SER A 78 -0.15 4.95 -3.03
C SER A 78 0.73 5.65 -2.01
N GLY A 79 1.82 5.02 -1.62
CA GLY A 79 2.76 5.64 -0.69
C GLY A 79 4.07 4.90 -0.65
N THR A 80 5.16 5.66 -0.50
CA THR A 80 6.51 5.14 -0.26
C THR A 80 6.95 5.53 1.14
N ARG A 81 7.41 4.55 1.92
CA ARG A 81 7.93 4.80 3.27
C ARG A 81 9.13 5.77 3.19
N PRO A 82 9.25 6.76 4.08
CA PRO A 82 10.22 7.86 3.95
C PRO A 82 11.66 7.41 3.61
N ARG A 83 12.16 6.35 4.26
CA ARG A 83 13.51 5.80 4.04
C ARG A 83 13.77 5.25 2.63
N PHE A 84 12.73 5.03 1.83
CA PHE A 84 12.81 4.50 0.48
C PHE A 84 12.41 5.52 -0.61
N ARG A 85 12.10 6.77 -0.25
CA ARG A 85 11.75 7.83 -1.20
C ARG A 85 12.95 8.25 -2.05
N SER A 86 12.65 8.98 -3.14
CA SER A 86 13.64 9.45 -4.14
C SER A 86 14.41 8.33 -4.84
N LYS A 87 13.81 7.13 -4.91
CA LYS A 87 14.36 5.93 -5.57
C LYS A 87 13.48 5.43 -6.73
N GLY A 88 12.56 6.26 -7.22
CA GLY A 88 11.61 5.90 -8.29
C GLY A 88 10.48 4.96 -7.84
N LEU A 89 10.23 4.86 -6.53
CA LEU A 89 9.21 4.02 -5.91
C LEU A 89 7.87 4.73 -5.65
N GLY A 90 7.80 6.02 -5.93
CA GLY A 90 6.65 6.89 -5.74
C GLY A 90 6.91 8.29 -6.27
#